data_AF-A0A2L1TVR2-F1
#
_entry.id   AF-A0A2L1TVR2-F1
#
_cell.length_a   1.000
_cell.length_b   1.000
_cell.length_c   1.000
_cell.angle_alpha   90.00
_cell.angle_beta   90.00
_cell.angle_gamma   90.00
#
_symmetry.space_group_name_H-M   'P 1'
#
loop_
_entity.id
_entity.type
_entity.pdbx_description
1 polymer ?
#
loop_
_entity_poly.entity_id
_entity_poly.type
_entity_poly.pdbx_seq_one_letter_code
_entity_poly.pdbx_strand_id
1 'polypeptide(L)'
;MRKITNIAVLFIFAVISFVTPYTQTVFAEETRLTLEKETAIYDAPSFSTKTISTISPQKVKVLEKRPDGWFKVSTWLGDKWIAPKGAVVIPRETERSLRLYEGPDLDKTTKYKLSYINYVLGLDGTSDGFVKVKTQRGDMWIIADIVPLQLTKSTPLYNSSSIFESIGIVSPQKVKVLEKHPNGLYRIVSWLGEKWIAPNGQKVELARQADLYDQPQFSAKSGFSLSPQTVTLLEFQSPWYHKVNTWVGEKWIDVLLNTIEVSDKYINYDNSQANSILQSDMFVNLQSSKEDLQKYYDDLAQLQKKLTFFDWDEFKNFLIISI
;
A
#
# COMPACT_ATOMS: atom_id res chain seq x y z
N MET A 1 68.42 59.35 -30.92
CA MET A 1 68.63 57.95 -31.36
C MET A 1 67.79 57.03 -30.48
N ARG A 2 67.10 56.07 -31.13
CA ARG A 2 66.39 54.87 -30.58
C ARG A 2 65.23 55.10 -29.61
N LYS A 3 64.13 54.33 -29.59
CA LYS A 3 63.32 53.49 -30.51
C LYS A 3 62.18 52.93 -29.62
N ILE A 4 60.90 53.02 -30.03
CA ILE A 4 59.75 52.06 -29.93
C ILE A 4 59.57 51.28 -28.59
N THR A 5 58.42 51.12 -27.90
CA THR A 5 57.07 50.63 -28.31
C THR A 5 56.07 50.66 -27.12
N ASN A 6 54.76 50.73 -27.44
CA ASN A 6 53.49 50.73 -26.68
C ASN A 6 53.32 49.64 -25.56
N ILE A 7 52.35 49.64 -24.61
CA ILE A 7 50.85 49.55 -24.68
C ILE A 7 50.29 49.75 -23.23
N ALA A 8 49.45 50.76 -22.93
CA ALA A 8 47.96 50.77 -22.79
C ALA A 8 47.42 50.23 -21.42
N VAL A 9 46.29 50.63 -20.78
CA VAL A 9 45.01 51.29 -21.09
C VAL A 9 44.43 51.87 -19.78
N LEU A 10 43.78 53.05 -19.77
CA LEU A 10 42.89 53.46 -18.66
C LEU A 10 41.74 54.39 -19.12
N PHE A 11 40.50 53.89 -18.91
CA PHE A 11 39.27 54.56 -18.43
C PHE A 11 38.36 55.44 -19.34
N ILE A 12 37.13 54.91 -19.52
CA ILE A 12 35.78 55.48 -19.30
C ILE A 12 35.28 56.67 -20.16
N PHE A 13 34.16 56.49 -20.89
CA PHE A 13 32.86 57.12 -20.59
C PHE A 13 31.69 56.54 -21.42
N ALA A 14 30.51 56.64 -20.81
CA ALA A 14 29.23 55.97 -21.07
C ALA A 14 28.56 56.20 -22.44
N VAL A 15 27.85 55.16 -22.91
CA VAL A 15 26.64 55.31 -23.74
C VAL A 15 25.53 54.49 -23.08
N ILE A 16 24.54 55.20 -22.54
CA ILE A 16 23.26 54.65 -22.09
C ILE A 16 22.43 54.41 -23.35
N SER A 17 22.20 53.14 -23.68
CA SER A 17 21.17 52.74 -24.64
C SER A 17 20.24 51.76 -23.94
N PHE A 18 18.98 52.15 -23.86
CA PHE A 18 17.84 51.42 -23.32
C PHE A 18 17.84 49.95 -23.78
N VAL A 19 18.04 49.02 -22.84
CA VAL A 19 17.61 47.64 -23.03
C VAL A 19 16.18 47.58 -22.51
N THR A 20 15.20 47.70 -23.40
CA THR A 20 13.87 47.18 -23.09
C THR A 20 14.02 45.68 -22.88
N PRO A 21 13.59 45.09 -21.75
CA PRO A 21 13.45 43.65 -21.69
C PRO A 21 12.33 43.29 -22.66
N TYR A 22 12.69 42.86 -23.87
CA TYR A 22 11.77 42.14 -24.73
C TYR A 22 11.49 40.83 -23.98
N THR A 23 10.44 40.83 -23.18
CA THR A 23 9.88 39.62 -22.60
C THR A 23 9.33 38.82 -23.77
N GLN A 24 10.19 37.98 -24.34
CA GLN A 24 9.73 36.94 -25.23
C GLN A 24 8.87 36.02 -24.36
N THR A 25 7.56 36.24 -24.44
CA THR A 25 6.56 35.31 -23.92
C THR A 25 6.70 34.07 -24.79
N VAL A 26 7.62 33.19 -24.41
CA VAL A 26 7.61 31.81 -24.86
C VAL A 26 6.33 31.25 -24.27
N PHE A 27 5.26 31.24 -25.06
CA PHE A 27 4.06 30.50 -24.74
C PHE A 27 4.52 29.06 -24.53
N ALA A 28 4.63 28.64 -23.27
CA ALA A 28 4.87 27.25 -22.92
C ALA A 28 3.85 26.43 -23.72
N GLU A 29 4.33 25.61 -24.64
CA GLU A 29 3.48 24.80 -25.51
C GLU A 29 2.52 24.02 -24.61
N GLU A 30 1.22 24.30 -24.72
CA GLU A 30 0.22 23.61 -23.91
C GLU A 30 0.30 22.13 -24.25
N THR A 31 0.94 21.35 -23.38
CA THR A 31 1.00 19.91 -23.54
C THR A 31 -0.41 19.38 -23.33
N ARG A 32 -1.04 18.94 -24.43
CA ARG A 32 -2.37 18.33 -24.39
C ARG A 32 -2.27 16.83 -24.49
N LEU A 33 -3.08 16.15 -23.68
CA LEU A 33 -3.19 14.71 -23.66
C LEU A 33 -4.56 14.30 -24.17
N THR A 34 -4.61 13.41 -25.16
CA THR A 34 -5.86 12.84 -25.66
C THR A 34 -6.26 11.66 -24.78
N LEU A 35 -7.46 11.72 -24.21
CA LEU A 35 -8.10 10.61 -23.50
C LEU A 35 -9.04 9.90 -24.47
N GLU A 36 -8.83 8.60 -24.66
CA GLU A 36 -9.58 7.78 -25.64
C GLU A 36 -10.79 7.08 -25.02
N LYS A 37 -10.84 7.02 -23.69
CA LYS A 37 -11.89 6.37 -22.90
C LYS A 37 -12.20 7.20 -21.66
N GLU A 38 -13.29 6.85 -21.01
CA GLU A 38 -13.61 7.39 -19.70
C GLU A 38 -12.46 7.15 -18.71
N THR A 39 -12.00 8.22 -18.06
CA THR A 39 -10.78 8.22 -17.24
C THR A 39 -11.11 8.67 -15.82
N ALA A 40 -10.75 7.87 -14.83
CA ALA A 40 -10.94 8.19 -13.43
C ALA A 40 -10.09 9.38 -12.98
N ILE A 41 -10.64 10.17 -12.04
CA ILE A 41 -10.01 11.36 -11.48
C ILE A 41 -9.65 11.11 -10.02
N TYR A 42 -8.49 11.60 -9.59
CA TYR A 42 -7.94 11.43 -8.26
C TYR A 42 -7.51 12.78 -7.65
N ASP A 43 -7.68 12.95 -6.34
CA ASP A 43 -7.29 14.18 -5.64
C ASP A 43 -5.77 14.27 -5.41
N ALA A 44 -5.10 13.13 -5.34
CA ALA A 44 -3.66 12.98 -5.24
C ALA A 44 -3.16 11.96 -6.28
N PRO A 45 -1.85 11.85 -6.55
CA PRO A 45 -1.28 10.81 -7.41
C PRO A 45 -1.26 9.45 -6.65
N SER A 46 -2.44 9.01 -6.24
CA SER A 46 -2.68 7.78 -5.50
C SER A 46 -4.06 7.23 -5.86
N PHE A 47 -4.10 5.93 -6.14
CA PHE A 47 -5.32 5.20 -6.45
C PHE A 47 -6.34 5.20 -5.29
N SER A 48 -5.91 5.39 -4.04
CA SER A 48 -6.81 5.49 -2.87
C SER A 48 -7.55 6.83 -2.76
N THR A 49 -7.18 7.82 -3.58
CA THR A 49 -7.83 9.16 -3.60
C THR A 49 -8.80 9.33 -4.76
N LYS A 50 -9.34 8.21 -5.25
CA LYS A 50 -10.29 8.20 -6.36
C LYS A 50 -11.54 8.98 -6.02
N THR A 51 -11.91 9.91 -6.90
CA THR A 51 -13.15 10.67 -6.80
C THR A 51 -14.30 9.90 -7.44
N ILE A 52 -15.53 10.36 -7.18
CA ILE A 52 -16.74 9.81 -7.83
C ILE A 52 -16.88 10.22 -9.30
N SER A 53 -16.09 11.20 -9.77
CA SER A 53 -16.19 11.77 -11.10
C SER A 53 -15.16 11.19 -12.06
N THR A 54 -15.49 11.21 -13.34
CA THR A 54 -14.65 10.75 -14.44
C THR A 54 -14.60 11.80 -15.55
N ILE A 55 -13.56 11.72 -16.38
CA ILE A 55 -13.42 12.53 -17.59
C ILE A 55 -13.81 11.66 -18.78
N SER A 56 -14.85 12.03 -19.51
CA SER A 56 -15.19 11.41 -20.81
C SER A 56 -14.06 11.62 -21.83
N PRO A 57 -13.98 10.81 -22.91
CA PRO A 57 -12.94 10.93 -23.93
C PRO A 57 -12.83 12.35 -24.49
N GLN A 58 -11.69 13.01 -24.30
CA GLN A 58 -11.40 14.36 -24.79
C GLN A 58 -9.92 14.71 -24.68
N LYS A 59 -9.52 15.85 -25.25
CA LYS A 59 -8.18 16.41 -25.02
C LYS A 59 -8.17 17.24 -23.74
N VAL A 60 -7.25 16.95 -22.83
CA VAL A 60 -7.08 17.67 -21.56
C VAL A 60 -5.74 18.40 -21.51
N LYS A 61 -5.69 19.52 -20.78
CA LYS A 61 -4.45 20.28 -20.53
C LYS A 61 -3.65 19.60 -19.43
N VAL A 62 -2.41 19.23 -19.73
CA VAL A 62 -1.47 18.66 -18.76
C VAL A 62 -0.70 19.79 -18.09
N LEU A 63 -0.67 19.76 -16.76
CA LEU A 63 0.05 20.70 -15.90
C LEU A 63 1.34 20.07 -15.37
N GLU A 64 1.34 18.77 -15.11
CA GLU A 64 2.49 18.00 -14.65
C GLU A 64 2.42 16.57 -15.21
N LYS A 65 3.57 16.02 -15.59
CA LYS A 65 3.73 14.62 -15.97
C LYS A 65 4.77 13.98 -15.07
N ARG A 66 4.42 12.86 -14.45
CA ARG A 66 5.33 12.09 -13.62
C ARG A 66 5.83 10.83 -14.35
N PRO A 67 7.08 10.41 -14.08
CA PRO A 67 7.65 9.20 -14.67
C PRO A 67 6.94 7.91 -14.22
N ASP A 68 6.22 7.95 -13.10
CA ASP A 68 5.44 6.84 -12.56
C ASP A 68 4.07 6.65 -13.25
N GLY A 69 3.73 7.45 -14.26
CA GLY A 69 2.49 7.33 -15.04
C GLY A 69 1.35 8.24 -14.60
N TRP A 70 1.53 9.04 -13.54
CA TRP A 70 0.57 10.05 -13.12
C TRP A 70 0.67 11.34 -13.93
N PHE A 71 -0.48 11.92 -14.26
CA PHE A 71 -0.59 13.23 -14.91
C PHE A 71 -1.48 14.13 -14.08
N LYS A 72 -1.00 15.35 -13.80
CA LYS A 72 -1.85 16.41 -13.24
C LYS A 72 -2.47 17.18 -14.39
N VAL A 73 -3.79 17.31 -14.39
CA VAL A 73 -4.56 17.97 -15.44
C VAL A 73 -5.52 19.00 -14.85
N SER A 74 -5.81 20.03 -15.62
CA SER A 74 -6.82 21.02 -15.25
C SER A 74 -8.21 20.46 -15.55
N THR A 75 -9.11 20.46 -14.56
CA THR A 75 -10.48 19.98 -14.67
C THR A 75 -11.48 21.00 -14.13
N TRP A 76 -12.78 20.79 -14.34
CA TRP A 76 -13.83 21.64 -13.78
C TRP A 76 -13.93 21.54 -12.24
N LEU A 77 -13.30 20.53 -11.62
CA LEU A 77 -13.18 20.37 -10.16
C LEU A 77 -11.85 20.94 -9.63
N GLY A 78 -11.18 21.79 -10.42
CA GLY A 78 -9.82 22.25 -10.20
C GLY A 78 -8.79 21.24 -10.70
N ASP A 79 -7.53 21.44 -10.31
CA ASP A 79 -6.46 20.52 -10.71
C ASP A 79 -6.64 19.15 -10.06
N LYS A 80 -6.44 18.11 -10.85
CA LYS A 80 -6.60 16.70 -10.43
C LYS A 80 -5.59 15.80 -11.11
N TRP A 81 -5.47 14.59 -10.58
CA TRP A 81 -4.58 13.55 -11.10
C TRP A 81 -5.34 12.52 -11.91
N ILE A 82 -4.72 12.01 -12.97
CA ILE A 82 -5.21 10.91 -13.80
C ILE A 82 -4.07 9.94 -14.14
N ALA A 83 -4.41 8.67 -14.35
CA ALA A 83 -3.50 7.60 -14.76
C ALA A 83 -4.10 6.81 -15.95
N PRO A 84 -4.23 7.41 -17.14
CA PRO A 84 -5.02 6.85 -18.25
C PRO A 84 -4.49 5.52 -18.79
N LYS A 85 -3.17 5.28 -18.66
CA LYS A 85 -2.50 4.03 -19.02
C LYS A 85 -2.09 3.20 -17.79
N GLY A 86 -2.58 3.58 -16.61
CA GLY A 86 -2.09 3.07 -15.33
C GLY A 86 -0.90 3.86 -14.79
N ALA A 87 -0.53 3.56 -13.55
CA ALA A 87 0.60 4.15 -12.84
C ALA A 87 1.33 3.09 -12.02
N VAL A 88 2.62 3.31 -11.79
CA VAL A 88 3.46 2.47 -10.95
C VAL A 88 2.93 2.55 -9.51
N VAL A 89 2.74 1.39 -8.91
CA VAL A 89 2.35 1.25 -7.51
C VAL A 89 3.45 0.49 -6.81
N ILE A 90 3.99 1.13 -5.76
CA ILE A 90 4.95 0.50 -4.87
C ILE A 90 4.16 -0.10 -3.71
N PRO A 91 4.13 -1.43 -3.59
CA PRO A 91 3.53 -2.09 -2.45
C PRO A 91 4.32 -1.76 -1.17
N ARG A 92 3.68 -1.83 -0.01
CA ARG A 92 4.33 -1.47 1.26
C ARG A 92 5.55 -2.38 1.51
N GLU A 93 6.67 -1.79 1.92
CA GLU A 93 7.97 -2.48 2.07
C GLU A 93 7.96 -3.70 3.02
N THR A 94 7.00 -3.76 3.95
CA THR A 94 6.85 -4.89 4.88
C THR A 94 6.21 -6.12 4.23
N GLU A 95 5.72 -6.02 2.99
CA GLU A 95 5.04 -7.09 2.26
C GLU A 95 6.01 -7.77 1.28
N ARG A 96 6.80 -8.72 1.79
CA ARG A 96 7.59 -9.65 0.94
C ARG A 96 6.70 -10.50 0.02
N SER A 97 5.39 -10.49 0.25
CA SER A 97 4.40 -11.03 -0.66
C SER A 97 3.05 -10.29 -0.57
N LEU A 98 2.43 -10.00 -1.71
CA LEU A 98 1.12 -9.36 -1.83
C LEU A 98 0.05 -10.38 -2.18
N ARG A 99 -1.01 -10.42 -1.38
CA ARG A 99 -2.16 -11.24 -1.71
C ARG A 99 -2.93 -10.66 -2.90
N LEU A 100 -3.34 -11.55 -3.81
CA LEU A 100 -4.24 -11.20 -4.91
C LEU A 100 -5.71 -11.50 -4.56
N TYR A 101 -6.58 -10.60 -5.01
CA TYR A 101 -8.03 -10.68 -4.88
C TYR A 101 -8.70 -10.63 -6.25
N GLU A 102 -9.80 -11.35 -6.43
CA GLU A 102 -10.59 -11.37 -7.67
C GLU A 102 -11.43 -10.09 -7.84
N GLY A 103 -11.66 -9.37 -6.73
CA GLY A 103 -12.38 -8.11 -6.67
C GLY A 103 -11.86 -7.23 -5.52
N PRO A 104 -12.28 -5.95 -5.45
CA PRO A 104 -11.90 -5.03 -4.39
C PRO A 104 -12.72 -5.30 -3.13
N ASP A 105 -12.63 -6.51 -2.61
CA ASP A 105 -13.37 -6.98 -1.44
C ASP A 105 -12.51 -8.01 -0.71
N LEU A 106 -12.42 -7.87 0.62
CA LEU A 106 -11.65 -8.75 1.50
C LEU A 106 -12.13 -10.21 1.41
N ASP A 107 -13.36 -10.48 0.98
CA ASP A 107 -13.90 -11.84 0.83
C ASP A 107 -13.67 -12.42 -0.58
N LYS A 108 -13.30 -11.60 -1.56
CA LYS A 108 -12.93 -12.06 -2.92
C LYS A 108 -11.49 -12.53 -3.00
N THR A 109 -11.12 -13.44 -2.10
CA THR A 109 -9.74 -13.88 -1.92
C THR A 109 -9.31 -14.91 -2.97
N THR A 110 -8.02 -14.91 -3.31
CA THR A 110 -7.40 -16.03 -4.05
C THR A 110 -6.40 -16.81 -3.20
N LYS A 111 -5.94 -17.95 -3.74
CA LYS A 111 -4.76 -18.70 -3.29
C LYS A 111 -3.45 -18.19 -3.89
N TYR A 112 -3.47 -17.06 -4.59
CA TYR A 112 -2.29 -16.52 -5.25
C TYR A 112 -1.75 -15.35 -4.45
N LYS A 113 -0.43 -15.29 -4.39
CA LYS A 113 0.29 -14.13 -3.92
C LYS A 113 1.39 -13.79 -4.90
N LEU A 114 1.67 -12.51 -5.02
CA LEU A 114 2.83 -12.05 -5.72
C LEU A 114 3.99 -11.93 -4.73
N SER A 115 5.14 -12.54 -5.01
CA SER A 115 6.29 -12.54 -4.09
C SER A 115 7.46 -11.78 -4.70
N TYR A 116 8.30 -11.14 -3.89
CA TYR A 116 9.52 -10.43 -4.33
C TYR A 116 9.28 -9.30 -5.34
N ILE A 117 8.28 -8.44 -5.10
CA ILE A 117 7.98 -7.33 -5.99
C ILE A 117 8.43 -6.00 -5.39
N ASN A 118 9.15 -5.22 -6.21
CA ASN A 118 9.45 -3.82 -5.92
C ASN A 118 8.33 -2.87 -6.38
N TYR A 119 7.62 -3.20 -7.46
CA TYR A 119 6.50 -2.41 -8.00
C TYR A 119 5.53 -3.24 -8.87
N VAL A 120 4.27 -2.80 -8.96
CA VAL A 120 3.24 -3.34 -9.85
C VAL A 120 2.65 -2.23 -10.71
N LEU A 121 2.08 -2.59 -11.87
CA LEU A 121 1.31 -1.64 -12.67
C LEU A 121 -0.14 -1.59 -12.16
N GLY A 122 -0.47 -0.50 -11.46
CA GLY A 122 -1.83 -0.17 -11.09
C GLY A 122 -2.59 0.40 -12.30
N LEU A 123 -3.82 -0.06 -12.50
CA LEU A 123 -4.69 0.33 -13.61
C LEU A 123 -5.85 1.21 -13.14
N ASP A 124 -6.29 0.99 -11.91
CA ASP A 124 -7.42 1.67 -11.30
C ASP A 124 -7.38 1.47 -9.77
N GLY A 125 -8.16 2.25 -9.05
CA GLY A 125 -8.27 2.17 -7.60
C GLY A 125 -9.70 2.19 -7.08
N THR A 126 -9.82 1.97 -5.79
CA THR A 126 -10.99 2.31 -5.01
C THR A 126 -10.61 3.33 -3.93
N SER A 127 -11.59 4.12 -3.49
CA SER A 127 -11.39 5.08 -2.40
C SER A 127 -11.11 4.41 -1.04
N ASP A 128 -11.24 3.09 -0.97
CA ASP A 128 -11.02 2.27 0.23
C ASP A 128 -9.73 1.44 0.14
N GLY A 129 -8.80 1.77 -0.77
CA GLY A 129 -7.41 1.29 -0.71
C GLY A 129 -7.10 0.03 -1.52
N PHE A 130 -8.07 -0.52 -2.25
CA PHE A 130 -7.78 -1.55 -3.26
C PHE A 130 -7.25 -0.90 -4.54
N VAL A 131 -6.30 -1.60 -5.15
CA VAL A 131 -5.74 -1.23 -6.45
C VAL A 131 -5.88 -2.40 -7.40
N LYS A 132 -6.46 -2.14 -8.56
CA LYS A 132 -6.49 -3.09 -9.67
C LYS A 132 -5.13 -3.09 -10.34
N VAL A 133 -4.52 -4.26 -10.46
CA VAL A 133 -3.19 -4.45 -11.04
C VAL A 133 -3.25 -5.40 -12.22
N LYS A 134 -2.40 -5.15 -13.22
CA LYS A 134 -2.23 -6.10 -14.32
C LYS A 134 -1.39 -7.28 -13.86
N THR A 135 -1.88 -8.49 -14.08
CA THR A 135 -1.13 -9.73 -13.84
C THR A 135 -1.22 -10.65 -15.06
N GLN A 136 -0.40 -11.70 -15.11
CA GLN A 136 -0.48 -12.72 -16.17
C GLN A 136 -1.80 -13.51 -16.16
N ARG A 137 -2.55 -13.49 -15.05
CA ARG A 137 -3.89 -14.12 -14.94
C ARG A 137 -5.02 -13.18 -15.34
N GLY A 138 -4.68 -12.00 -15.87
CA GLY A 138 -5.62 -10.91 -16.09
C GLY A 138 -5.54 -9.86 -14.97
N ASP A 139 -6.56 -9.02 -14.93
CA ASP A 139 -6.64 -7.93 -13.98
C ASP A 139 -7.05 -8.50 -12.60
N MET A 140 -6.23 -8.22 -11.59
CA MET A 140 -6.45 -8.67 -10.21
C MET A 140 -6.43 -7.46 -9.29
N TRP A 141 -6.73 -7.66 -8.00
CA TRP A 141 -6.72 -6.60 -7.01
C TRP A 141 -5.70 -6.88 -5.90
N ILE A 142 -5.09 -5.83 -5.37
CA ILE A 142 -4.24 -5.85 -4.18
C ILE A 142 -4.72 -4.80 -3.19
N ILE A 143 -4.35 -4.96 -1.92
CA ILE A 143 -4.40 -3.87 -0.95
C ILE A 143 -3.08 -3.11 -1.09
N ALA A 144 -3.12 -1.89 -1.63
CA ALA A 144 -1.92 -1.04 -1.72
C ALA A 144 -1.84 -0.03 -0.57
N ASP A 145 -2.96 0.22 0.11
CA ASP A 145 -3.05 1.17 1.20
C ASP A 145 -3.73 0.54 2.43
N ILE A 146 -4.94 0.98 2.77
CA ILE A 146 -5.70 0.51 3.94
C ILE A 146 -7.16 0.28 3.56
N VAL A 147 -7.63 -0.94 3.80
CA VAL A 147 -9.04 -1.30 3.57
C VAL A 147 -9.81 -1.27 4.88
N PRO A 148 -10.95 -0.57 4.97
CA PRO A 148 -11.73 -0.57 6.18
C PRO A 148 -12.40 -1.92 6.46
N LEU A 149 -12.41 -2.34 7.71
CA LEU A 149 -13.16 -3.49 8.22
C LEU A 149 -13.98 -3.07 9.44
N GLN A 150 -15.28 -3.37 9.45
CA GLN A 150 -16.13 -3.10 10.60
C GLN A 150 -16.06 -4.25 11.60
N LEU A 151 -15.59 -3.99 12.82
CA LEU A 151 -15.70 -4.91 13.94
C LEU A 151 -17.01 -4.67 14.68
N THR A 152 -17.76 -5.75 14.93
CA THR A 152 -19.06 -5.71 15.63
C THR A 152 -18.97 -6.17 17.09
N LYS A 153 -17.85 -6.80 17.47
CA LYS A 153 -17.57 -7.30 18.81
C LYS A 153 -16.13 -6.98 19.23
N SER A 154 -15.89 -6.99 20.53
CA SER A 154 -14.54 -6.91 21.09
C SER A 154 -13.67 -8.02 20.52
N THR A 155 -12.56 -7.66 19.90
CA THR A 155 -11.70 -8.58 19.15
C THR A 155 -10.29 -8.57 19.74
N PRO A 156 -9.75 -9.73 20.15
CA PRO A 156 -8.37 -9.83 20.65
C PRO A 156 -7.34 -9.38 19.60
N LEU A 157 -6.27 -8.77 20.07
CA LEU A 157 -5.15 -8.27 19.27
C LEU A 157 -3.92 -9.12 19.54
N TYR A 158 -3.15 -9.44 18.49
CA TYR A 158 -2.00 -10.35 18.57
C TYR A 158 -0.75 -9.74 17.93
N ASN A 159 0.42 -10.07 18.50
CA ASN A 159 1.73 -9.68 17.96
C ASN A 159 2.10 -10.45 16.67
N SER A 160 1.60 -11.68 16.50
CA SER A 160 1.93 -12.55 15.38
C SER A 160 0.70 -13.31 14.87
N SER A 161 0.86 -13.99 13.73
CA SER A 161 -0.16 -14.82 13.10
C SER A 161 -0.50 -16.11 13.86
N SER A 162 0.28 -16.48 14.88
CA SER A 162 0.09 -17.75 15.60
C SER A 162 -0.83 -17.63 16.83
N ILE A 163 -1.47 -16.47 17.03
CA ILE A 163 -2.53 -16.16 18.03
C ILE A 163 -2.40 -16.77 19.44
N PHE A 164 -1.17 -16.94 19.93
CA PHE A 164 -0.92 -17.58 21.23
C PHE A 164 -1.25 -16.71 22.42
N GLU A 165 -1.02 -15.40 22.37
CA GLU A 165 -1.29 -14.51 23.50
C GLU A 165 -1.87 -13.21 22.98
N SER A 166 -3.06 -12.89 23.50
CA SER A 166 -3.67 -11.59 23.27
C SER A 166 -2.88 -10.52 24.01
N ILE A 167 -2.47 -9.48 23.31
CA ILE A 167 -1.74 -8.33 23.87
C ILE A 167 -2.66 -7.15 24.15
N GLY A 168 -3.95 -7.30 23.88
CA GLY A 168 -4.94 -6.23 23.99
C GLY A 168 -6.25 -6.60 23.33
N ILE A 169 -7.26 -5.74 23.50
CA ILE A 169 -8.58 -5.94 22.94
C ILE A 169 -8.96 -4.69 22.14
N VAL A 170 -9.36 -4.90 20.89
CA VAL A 170 -9.95 -3.87 20.04
C VAL A 170 -11.46 -3.88 20.28
N SER A 171 -12.02 -2.79 20.82
CA SER A 171 -13.48 -2.64 20.95
C SER A 171 -14.17 -2.56 19.57
N PRO A 172 -15.49 -2.85 19.48
CA PRO A 172 -16.23 -2.74 18.22
C PRO A 172 -16.04 -1.38 17.56
N GLN A 173 -15.39 -1.36 16.40
CA GLN A 173 -15.09 -0.14 15.65
C GLN A 173 -14.68 -0.48 14.21
N LYS A 174 -14.58 0.55 13.37
CA LYS A 174 -14.00 0.42 12.04
C LYS A 174 -12.47 0.45 12.14
N VAL A 175 -11.82 -0.61 11.70
CA VAL A 175 -10.34 -0.74 11.67
C VAL A 175 -9.81 -0.69 10.25
N LYS A 176 -8.51 -0.46 10.10
CA LYS A 176 -7.80 -0.40 8.82
C LYS A 176 -7.01 -1.69 8.60
N VAL A 177 -7.43 -2.49 7.64
CA VAL A 177 -6.82 -3.75 7.22
C VAL A 177 -5.71 -3.49 6.21
N LEU A 178 -4.58 -4.15 6.43
CA LEU A 178 -3.44 -4.21 5.54
C LEU A 178 -3.43 -5.52 4.75
N GLU A 179 -3.78 -6.62 5.42
CA GLU A 179 -3.76 -7.94 4.81
C GLU A 179 -4.85 -8.82 5.44
N LYS A 180 -5.42 -9.72 4.64
CA LYS A 180 -6.21 -10.85 5.13
C LYS A 180 -5.51 -12.15 4.79
N HIS A 181 -5.30 -12.99 5.78
CA HIS A 181 -4.71 -14.31 5.66
C HIS A 181 -5.79 -15.39 5.34
N PRO A 182 -5.48 -16.51 4.67
CA PRO A 182 -6.50 -17.50 4.27
C PRO A 182 -7.12 -18.21 5.47
N ASN A 183 -6.39 -18.28 6.59
CA ASN A 183 -6.90 -18.81 7.84
C ASN A 183 -7.82 -17.83 8.60
N GLY A 184 -8.21 -16.69 8.02
CA GLY A 184 -9.17 -15.76 8.64
C GLY A 184 -8.55 -14.71 9.56
N LEU A 185 -7.23 -14.67 9.69
CA LEU A 185 -6.52 -13.57 10.33
C LEU A 185 -6.50 -12.32 9.44
N TYR A 186 -6.52 -11.15 10.06
CA TYR A 186 -6.33 -9.86 9.41
C TYR A 186 -5.17 -9.15 10.08
N ARG A 187 -4.26 -8.61 9.29
CA ARG A 187 -3.26 -7.64 9.76
C ARG A 187 -3.89 -6.25 9.68
N ILE A 188 -3.87 -5.51 10.77
CA ILE A 188 -4.47 -4.18 10.89
C ILE A 188 -3.49 -3.15 11.41
N VAL A 189 -3.75 -1.88 11.12
CA VAL A 189 -3.11 -0.75 11.80
C VAL A 189 -3.84 -0.50 13.13
N SER A 190 -3.17 -0.75 14.25
CA SER A 190 -3.68 -0.49 15.61
C SER A 190 -2.89 0.64 16.30
N TRP A 191 -3.30 1.02 17.51
CA TRP A 191 -2.56 1.98 18.34
C TRP A 191 -1.19 1.44 18.83
N LEU A 192 -0.95 0.13 18.73
CA LEU A 192 0.34 -0.52 18.98
C LEU A 192 1.12 -0.77 17.68
N GLY A 193 0.72 -0.15 16.56
CA GLY A 193 1.26 -0.41 15.22
C GLY A 193 0.57 -1.58 14.52
N GLU A 194 1.26 -2.19 13.55
CA GLU A 194 0.72 -3.33 12.81
C GLU A 194 0.57 -4.55 13.72
N LYS A 195 -0.64 -5.10 13.76
CA LYS A 195 -1.00 -6.23 14.62
C LYS A 195 -2.04 -7.12 13.95
N TRP A 196 -2.22 -8.32 14.48
CA TRP A 196 -3.12 -9.31 13.93
C TRP A 196 -4.43 -9.40 14.73
N ILE A 197 -5.54 -9.65 14.06
CA ILE A 197 -6.86 -9.90 14.66
C ILE A 197 -7.55 -11.07 13.93
N ALA A 198 -8.40 -11.81 14.64
CA ALA A 198 -9.22 -12.87 14.07
C ALA A 198 -10.70 -12.69 14.47
N PRO A 199 -11.40 -11.68 13.92
CA PRO A 199 -12.75 -11.32 14.37
C PRO A 199 -13.77 -12.47 14.21
N ASN A 200 -13.57 -13.30 13.19
CA ASN A 200 -14.41 -14.48 12.90
C ASN A 200 -13.74 -15.79 13.32
N GLY A 201 -12.67 -15.72 14.11
CA GLY A 201 -11.84 -16.86 14.48
C GLY A 201 -10.80 -17.24 13.43
N GLN A 202 -9.79 -18.00 13.86
CA GLN A 202 -8.73 -18.51 12.99
C GLN A 202 -9.05 -19.94 12.57
N LYS A 203 -8.90 -20.25 11.28
CA LYS A 203 -9.02 -21.61 10.74
C LYS A 203 -7.71 -22.37 10.92
N VAL A 204 -7.77 -23.56 11.48
CA VAL A 204 -6.62 -24.48 11.64
C VAL A 204 -7.00 -25.88 11.16
N GLU A 205 -6.02 -26.63 10.65
CA GLU A 205 -6.21 -28.04 10.31
C GLU A 205 -5.84 -28.91 11.50
N LEU A 206 -6.77 -29.77 11.93
CA LEU A 206 -6.48 -30.86 12.84
C LEU A 206 -5.77 -31.95 12.05
N ALA A 207 -4.50 -32.20 12.36
CA ALA A 207 -3.69 -33.23 11.70
C ALA A 207 -3.96 -34.64 12.25
N ARG A 208 -4.49 -34.71 13.47
CA ARG A 208 -4.87 -35.94 14.16
C ARG A 208 -6.21 -35.74 14.87
N GLN A 209 -6.73 -36.83 15.44
CA GLN A 209 -7.92 -36.76 16.28
C GLN A 209 -7.68 -35.82 17.48
N ALA A 210 -8.60 -34.90 17.72
CA ALA A 210 -8.54 -33.94 18.82
C ALA A 210 -9.67 -34.22 19.82
N ASP A 211 -9.30 -34.50 21.07
CA ASP A 211 -10.28 -34.65 22.15
C ASP A 211 -10.99 -33.32 22.45
N LEU A 212 -12.28 -33.40 22.75
CA LEU A 212 -13.11 -32.26 23.14
C LEU A 212 -13.20 -32.17 24.66
N TYR A 213 -13.05 -30.97 25.20
CA TYR A 213 -13.11 -30.70 26.62
C TYR A 213 -14.24 -29.72 26.96
N ASP A 214 -14.92 -29.94 28.08
CA ASP A 214 -15.97 -29.03 28.57
C ASP A 214 -15.38 -27.78 29.24
N GLN A 215 -14.13 -27.87 29.70
CA GLN A 215 -13.34 -26.78 30.26
C GLN A 215 -11.91 -26.82 29.69
N PRO A 216 -11.14 -25.71 29.68
CA PRO A 216 -9.80 -25.66 29.09
C PRO A 216 -8.73 -26.34 29.97
N GLN A 217 -8.94 -27.61 30.31
CA GLN A 217 -8.06 -28.43 31.13
C GLN A 217 -8.18 -29.91 30.79
N PHE A 218 -7.07 -30.63 30.91
CA PHE A 218 -6.97 -32.04 30.48
C PHE A 218 -7.95 -32.98 31.21
N SER A 219 -8.26 -32.70 32.48
CA SER A 219 -9.18 -33.49 33.30
C SER A 219 -10.64 -33.38 32.86
N ALA A 220 -11.00 -32.37 32.06
CA ALA A 220 -12.38 -32.07 31.68
C ALA A 220 -12.78 -32.66 30.32
N LYS A 221 -12.31 -33.88 29.98
CA LYS A 221 -12.69 -34.54 28.73
C LYS A 221 -14.20 -34.76 28.68
N SER A 222 -14.81 -34.33 27.58
CA SER A 222 -16.26 -34.48 27.34
C SER A 222 -16.66 -35.89 26.87
N GLY A 223 -15.67 -36.74 26.56
CA GLY A 223 -15.89 -38.07 25.95
C GLY A 223 -16.10 -38.03 24.43
N PHE A 224 -16.13 -36.83 23.82
CA PHE A 224 -16.20 -36.65 22.37
C PHE A 224 -14.83 -36.26 21.79
N SER A 225 -14.69 -36.46 20.47
CA SER A 225 -13.48 -36.07 19.74
C SER A 225 -13.81 -35.66 18.30
N LEU A 226 -12.98 -34.80 17.74
CA LEU A 226 -12.98 -34.44 16.33
C LEU A 226 -11.96 -35.30 15.58
N SER A 227 -12.35 -35.90 14.46
CA SER A 227 -11.40 -36.45 13.50
C SER A 227 -10.64 -35.32 12.79
N PRO A 228 -9.50 -35.62 12.11
CA PRO A 228 -8.79 -34.65 11.28
C PRO A 228 -9.72 -33.88 10.34
N GLN A 229 -9.74 -32.56 10.49
CA GLN A 229 -10.58 -31.64 9.71
C GLN A 229 -10.13 -30.20 9.95
N THR A 230 -10.59 -29.27 9.11
CA THR A 230 -10.44 -27.84 9.39
C THR A 230 -11.45 -27.38 10.42
N VAL A 231 -11.00 -26.70 11.47
CA VAL A 231 -11.85 -26.11 12.52
C VAL A 231 -11.59 -24.62 12.63
N THR A 232 -12.54 -23.88 13.21
CA THR A 232 -12.40 -22.44 13.48
C THR A 232 -12.27 -22.20 14.98
N LEU A 233 -11.16 -21.60 15.38
CA LEU A 233 -10.82 -21.23 16.75
C LEU A 233 -11.46 -19.90 17.10
N LEU A 234 -12.34 -19.87 18.10
CA LEU A 234 -13.20 -18.72 18.41
C LEU A 234 -12.71 -17.88 19.60
N GLU A 235 -12.19 -18.55 20.62
CA GLU A 235 -11.83 -17.92 21.89
C GLU A 235 -10.57 -18.57 22.47
N PHE A 236 -9.77 -17.74 23.12
CA PHE A 236 -8.53 -18.10 23.77
C PHE A 236 -8.66 -17.89 25.27
N GLN A 237 -8.42 -18.93 26.07
CA GLN A 237 -8.20 -18.77 27.52
C GLN A 237 -6.80 -19.21 27.98
N SER A 238 -6.11 -20.02 27.19
CA SER A 238 -4.79 -20.55 27.52
C SER A 238 -4.04 -20.87 26.24
N PRO A 239 -2.69 -20.74 26.20
CA PRO A 239 -1.84 -21.03 25.02
C PRO A 239 -2.16 -22.36 24.34
N TRP A 240 -2.69 -23.31 25.10
CA TRP A 240 -2.91 -24.69 24.70
C TRP A 240 -4.37 -24.97 24.32
N TYR A 241 -5.35 -24.28 24.91
CA TYR A 241 -6.78 -24.60 24.74
C TYR A 241 -7.53 -23.51 24.00
N HIS A 242 -8.22 -23.89 22.94
CA HIS A 242 -9.06 -22.99 22.15
C HIS A 242 -10.48 -23.50 22.04
N LYS A 243 -11.42 -22.55 22.05
CA LYS A 243 -12.83 -22.87 21.90
C LYS A 243 -13.18 -23.05 20.43
N VAL A 244 -13.95 -24.09 20.12
CA VAL A 244 -14.47 -24.41 18.80
C VAL A 244 -15.95 -24.71 18.86
N ASN A 245 -16.67 -24.40 17.78
CA ASN A 245 -18.05 -24.84 17.61
C ASN A 245 -18.07 -26.30 17.15
N THR A 246 -18.91 -27.12 17.79
CA THR A 246 -19.11 -28.53 17.45
C THR A 246 -20.60 -28.87 17.41
N TRP A 247 -20.96 -30.07 16.94
CA TRP A 247 -22.36 -30.53 16.92
C TRP A 247 -22.93 -30.79 18.33
N VAL A 248 -22.08 -30.86 19.35
CA VAL A 248 -22.47 -30.96 20.78
C VAL A 248 -22.32 -29.63 21.52
N GLY A 249 -22.26 -28.51 20.78
CA GLY A 249 -22.08 -27.16 21.31
C GLY A 249 -20.62 -26.70 21.33
N GLU A 250 -20.36 -25.59 22.01
CA GLU A 250 -19.02 -25.06 22.18
C GLU A 250 -18.19 -25.98 23.08
N LYS A 251 -16.98 -26.33 22.61
CA LYS A 251 -16.02 -27.19 23.32
C LYS A 251 -14.63 -26.62 23.20
N TRP A 252 -13.74 -27.03 24.08
CA TRP A 252 -12.32 -26.71 24.03
C TRP A 252 -11.54 -27.83 23.34
N ILE A 253 -10.50 -27.48 22.59
CA ILE A 253 -9.52 -28.41 22.03
C ILE A 253 -8.11 -28.01 22.45
N ASP A 254 -7.24 -29.00 22.66
CA ASP A 254 -5.79 -28.77 22.78
C ASP A 254 -5.20 -28.61 21.37
N VAL A 255 -4.70 -27.42 21.05
CA VAL A 255 -4.18 -27.10 19.72
C VAL A 255 -2.72 -27.44 19.53
N LEU A 256 -1.92 -27.53 20.59
CA LEU A 256 -0.47 -27.69 20.46
C LEU A 256 -0.09 -29.08 19.95
N LEU A 257 -0.82 -30.09 20.41
CA LEU A 257 -0.56 -31.47 20.01
C LEU A 257 -1.24 -31.84 18.70
N ASN A 258 -2.30 -31.12 18.31
CA ASN A 258 -3.25 -31.62 17.30
C ASN A 258 -3.37 -30.77 16.05
N THR A 259 -2.89 -29.52 16.05
CA THR A 259 -3.05 -28.61 14.91
C THR A 259 -1.78 -28.48 14.10
N ILE A 260 -1.97 -28.28 12.80
CA ILE A 260 -0.97 -27.65 11.94
C ILE A 260 -1.62 -26.35 11.48
N GLU A 261 -0.87 -25.24 11.48
CA GLU A 261 -1.35 -24.01 10.84
C GLU A 261 -1.79 -24.38 9.42
N VAL A 262 -2.93 -23.86 8.95
CA VAL A 262 -3.28 -23.97 7.52
C VAL A 262 -2.13 -23.34 6.78
N SER A 263 -1.19 -24.16 6.30
CA SER A 263 0.08 -23.66 5.79
C SER A 263 -0.25 -22.75 4.62
N ASP A 264 0.61 -21.76 4.39
CA ASP A 264 0.60 -20.91 3.21
C ASP A 264 0.57 -21.76 1.93
N LYS A 265 -0.60 -22.27 1.54
CA LYS A 265 -0.81 -22.93 0.25
C LYS A 265 -0.99 -21.86 -0.83
N TYR A 266 -0.27 -20.77 -0.65
CA TYR A 266 -0.16 -19.71 -1.60
C TYR A 266 0.75 -20.17 -2.72
N ILE A 267 0.23 -20.11 -3.94
CA ILE A 267 1.04 -20.30 -5.13
C ILE A 267 1.74 -18.97 -5.38
N ASN A 268 3.05 -18.94 -5.17
CA ASN A 268 3.90 -17.80 -5.52
C ASN A 268 3.86 -17.57 -7.02
N TYR A 269 3.69 -16.31 -7.41
CA TYR A 269 3.66 -15.93 -8.81
C TYR A 269 4.75 -14.92 -9.14
N ASP A 270 5.47 -15.16 -10.24
CA ASP A 270 6.46 -14.25 -10.78
C ASP A 270 5.77 -13.17 -11.63
N ASN A 271 6.04 -11.90 -11.33
CA ASN A 271 5.45 -10.75 -12.01
C ASN A 271 6.26 -10.29 -13.24
N SER A 272 7.04 -11.18 -13.86
CA SER A 272 7.94 -10.88 -14.98
C SER A 272 7.30 -10.10 -16.15
N GLN A 273 5.99 -10.21 -16.37
CA GLN A 273 5.30 -9.43 -17.41
C GLN A 273 5.08 -7.97 -17.05
N ALA A 274 4.86 -7.62 -15.77
CA ALA A 274 4.81 -6.22 -15.36
C ALA A 274 6.17 -5.54 -15.59
N ASN A 275 7.28 -6.26 -15.35
CA ASN A 275 8.62 -5.77 -15.67
C ASN A 275 8.79 -5.49 -17.17
N SER A 276 8.26 -6.35 -18.05
CA SER A 276 8.30 -6.13 -19.50
C SER A 276 7.39 -5.00 -19.99
N ILE A 277 6.22 -4.81 -19.37
CA ILE A 277 5.27 -3.72 -19.69
C ILE A 277 5.85 -2.37 -19.28
N LEU A 278 6.57 -2.33 -18.15
CA LEU A 278 7.30 -1.15 -17.69
C LEU A 278 8.53 -0.85 -18.58
N GLN A 279 9.15 -1.86 -19.17
CA GLN A 279 10.26 -1.70 -20.14
C GLN A 279 9.81 -1.32 -21.56
N SER A 280 8.54 -1.52 -21.91
CA SER A 280 8.01 -1.05 -23.20
C SER A 280 7.90 0.48 -23.21
N ASP A 281 8.13 1.11 -24.36
CA ASP A 281 8.19 2.57 -24.61
C ASP A 281 6.96 3.40 -24.17
N MET A 282 6.00 2.78 -23.48
CA MET A 282 4.87 3.39 -22.79
C MET A 282 5.29 4.23 -21.57
N PHE A 283 6.46 3.94 -20.99
CA PHE A 283 7.11 4.70 -19.93
C PHE A 283 8.45 5.20 -20.47
N VAL A 284 8.50 6.45 -20.91
CA VAL A 284 9.68 7.02 -21.59
C VAL A 284 10.91 6.92 -20.67
N ASN A 285 11.87 6.08 -21.10
CA ASN A 285 13.27 6.00 -20.69
C ASN A 285 13.57 5.54 -19.23
N LEU A 286 13.18 4.30 -18.90
CA LEU A 286 13.37 3.67 -17.58
C LEU A 286 14.77 3.15 -17.27
N GLN A 287 15.72 3.12 -18.21
CA GLN A 287 17.11 2.79 -17.84
C GLN A 287 17.75 3.96 -17.08
N SER A 288 17.51 5.20 -17.53
CA SER A 288 17.78 6.43 -16.76
C SER A 288 16.80 6.62 -15.60
N SER A 289 15.51 6.27 -15.80
CA SER A 289 14.50 6.50 -14.75
C SER A 289 14.48 5.45 -13.64
N LYS A 290 15.11 4.29 -13.76
CA LYS A 290 15.22 3.36 -12.61
C LYS A 290 16.15 3.95 -11.56
N GLU A 291 17.25 4.56 -11.98
CA GLU A 291 18.15 5.31 -11.10
C GLU A 291 17.49 6.60 -10.62
N ASP A 292 16.78 7.35 -11.47
CA ASP A 292 16.08 8.56 -11.04
C ASP A 292 14.86 8.27 -10.14
N LEU A 293 14.11 7.18 -10.37
CA LEU A 293 13.01 6.75 -9.50
C LEU A 293 13.56 6.20 -8.19
N GLN A 294 14.57 5.33 -8.23
CA GLN A 294 15.24 4.85 -7.02
C GLN A 294 15.79 6.02 -6.22
N LYS A 295 16.47 6.96 -6.87
CA LYS A 295 16.95 8.20 -6.25
C LYS A 295 15.81 9.07 -5.71
N TYR A 296 14.73 9.26 -6.46
CA TYR A 296 13.56 10.03 -6.00
C TYR A 296 12.93 9.41 -4.76
N TYR A 297 12.79 8.08 -4.72
CA TYR A 297 12.27 7.37 -3.55
C TYR A 297 13.28 7.31 -2.39
N ASP A 298 14.57 7.17 -2.66
CA ASP A 298 15.64 7.26 -1.66
C ASP A 298 15.67 8.67 -1.04
N ASP A 299 15.54 9.72 -1.88
CA ASP A 299 15.48 11.11 -1.46
C ASP A 299 14.21 11.37 -0.63
N LEU A 300 13.05 10.83 -1.03
CA LEU A 300 11.81 10.89 -0.25
C LEU A 300 11.93 10.16 1.09
N ALA A 301 12.51 8.96 1.11
CA ALA A 301 12.75 8.19 2.33
C ALA A 301 13.74 8.90 3.26
N GLN A 302 14.78 9.53 2.72
CA GLN A 302 15.70 10.39 3.47
C GLN A 302 15.02 11.64 4.00
N LEU A 303 14.16 12.30 3.21
CA LEU A 303 13.35 13.44 3.64
C LEU A 303 12.41 13.06 4.77
N GLN A 304 11.72 11.93 4.64
CA GLN A 304 10.81 11.42 5.66
C GLN A 304 11.56 11.06 6.94
N LYS A 305 12.75 10.45 6.82
CA LYS A 305 13.65 10.17 7.95
C LYS A 305 14.16 11.43 8.63
N LYS A 306 14.50 12.48 7.86
CA LYS A 306 14.84 13.81 8.38
C LYS A 306 13.66 14.50 9.07
N LEU A 307 12.45 14.38 8.53
CA LEU A 307 11.22 14.90 9.14
C LEU A 307 10.86 14.18 10.44
N THR A 308 11.17 12.88 10.56
CA THR A 308 11.00 12.14 11.82
C THR A 308 12.09 12.43 12.85
N PHE A 309 13.24 12.94 12.42
CA PHE A 309 14.34 13.38 13.30
C PHE A 309 14.30 14.89 13.58
N PHE A 310 13.37 15.63 12.95
CA PHE A 310 13.17 17.04 13.21
C PHE A 310 12.62 17.18 14.64
N ASP A 311 13.44 17.75 15.53
CA ASP A 311 13.05 18.00 16.90
C ASP A 311 12.00 19.12 16.92
N TRP A 312 10.74 18.70 16.94
CA TRP A 312 9.60 19.61 16.97
C TRP A 312 9.56 20.46 18.24
N ASP A 313 10.29 20.10 19.30
CA ASP A 313 10.43 20.91 20.51
C ASP A 313 11.49 22.00 20.34
N GLU A 314 12.56 21.77 19.58
CA GLU A 314 13.54 22.79 19.21
C GLU A 314 12.92 23.86 18.28
N PHE A 315 12.09 23.43 17.31
CA PHE A 315 11.37 24.34 16.41
C PHE A 315 10.29 25.17 17.12
N LYS A 316 9.59 24.59 18.10
CA LYS A 316 8.65 25.33 18.97
C LYS A 316 9.37 26.38 19.82
N ASN A 317 10.53 26.04 20.38
CA ASN A 317 11.33 26.99 21.16
C ASN A 317 11.86 28.15 20.29
N PHE A 318 12.19 27.91 19.02
CA PHE A 318 12.59 28.95 18.08
C PHE A 318 11.46 29.95 17.76
N LEU A 319 10.21 29.48 17.68
CA LEU A 319 9.03 30.32 17.46
C LEU A 319 8.61 31.12 18.70
N ILE A 320 8.89 30.62 19.91
CA ILE A 320 8.59 31.31 21.17
C ILE A 320 9.60 32.44 21.47
N ILE A 321 10.83 32.35 20.97
CA ILE A 321 11.87 33.39 21.15
C ILE A 321 11.70 34.57 20.16
N SER A 322 10.81 34.42 19.17
CA SER A 322 10.60 35.39 18.09
C SER A 322 9.32 36.24 18.22
N ILE A 323 8.71 36.29 19.41
CA ILE A 323 7.55 37.15 19.77
C ILE A 323 7.92 37.98 20.99
#